data_AF-A0A938M2V8-F1
#
_entry.id   AF-A0A938M2V8-F1
#
_cell.length_a   1.000
_cell.length_b   1.000
_cell.length_c   1.000
_cell.angle_alpha   90.00
_cell.angle_beta   90.00
_cell.angle_gamma   90.00
#
_symmetry.space_group_name_H-M   'P 1'
#
loop_
_entity.id
_entity.type
_entity.pdbx_description
1 polymer ?
#
loop_
_entity_poly.entity_id
_entity_poly.type
_entity_poly.pdbx_seq_one_letter_code
_entity_poly.pdbx_strand_id
1 'polypeptide(L)'
;MLETKQCECEALSEAGKAQRLREFLARLRGVPGALTPALHAAQDTFGALTQPVQQLVADELGLTLAEVYEVATFYSFFTLKPKGRHVVRVCFGTACYVRGAAKVLDRLQAELRIKVGDTTEDGEFSLELCRCLGACGLAPVITVDGHIEPEVSPTGVPYILAKHREAARPSVPVTRHPSPVTRLRAALRSASAPKVEKIFVCGGTGCKSAGCDAVREAIERELSAARLDGRVKLAVTGCFGSCALGPVMLTQPDGVFYQRVRPEDAAAIVRRHVLGGKPVSRLLHSPDQPRMADIPFFSRQQRLVRQNTGAIDAESLDDYLAAGGFQALKKALAMKPAEVVEIVKQSGLRGRGGAGFPTGLKWQAAMKADGLEKFVVCNCDEGDPGAFMDRSILEGDPFCIVEAMAIAGHAIGARKGYVHVRAEYPLAFARLAKAVEKARSAGHLGERFDIELRAGAGAF
;
A
#
# COMPACT_ATOMS: atom_id res chain seq x y z
N MET A 1 -16.27 27.76 26.48
CA MET A 1 -17.23 26.64 26.36
C MET A 1 -17.32 26.30 24.88
N LEU A 2 -16.50 25.36 24.45
CA LEU A 2 -16.46 24.83 23.08
C LEU A 2 -17.11 23.46 23.14
N GLU A 3 -18.30 23.34 22.56
CA GLU A 3 -19.03 22.08 22.46
C GLU A 3 -18.24 21.08 21.63
N THR A 4 -17.84 20.00 22.27
CA THR A 4 -17.31 18.79 21.66
C THR A 4 -18.42 18.15 20.82
N LYS A 5 -18.34 18.26 19.48
CA LYS A 5 -19.10 17.41 18.57
C LYS A 5 -18.69 15.95 18.80
N GLN A 6 -19.54 15.21 19.51
CA GLN A 6 -19.47 13.76 19.56
C GLN A 6 -19.71 13.19 18.16
N CYS A 7 -18.88 12.21 17.79
CA CYS A 7 -18.99 11.48 16.53
C CYS A 7 -20.22 10.56 16.61
N GLU A 8 -21.30 10.93 15.92
CA GLU A 8 -22.51 10.11 15.76
C GLU A 8 -22.23 8.99 14.75
N CYS A 9 -21.73 7.86 15.24
CA CYS A 9 -21.80 6.58 14.54
C CYS A 9 -23.10 5.85 14.93
N GLU A 10 -24.25 6.44 14.62
CA GLU A 10 -25.51 5.68 14.57
C GLU A 10 -25.63 5.00 13.21
N ALA A 11 -26.01 3.72 13.19
CA ALA A 11 -26.23 2.97 11.97
C ALA A 11 -27.36 3.64 11.17
N LEU A 12 -26.99 4.38 10.11
CA LEU A 12 -27.95 5.02 9.21
C LEU A 12 -29.01 4.01 8.77
N SER A 13 -30.28 4.40 8.86
CA SER A 13 -31.39 3.63 8.29
C SER A 13 -31.16 3.40 6.79
N GLU A 14 -31.73 2.35 6.22
CA GLU A 14 -31.61 2.04 4.78
C GLU A 14 -32.03 3.24 3.89
N ALA A 15 -33.00 4.05 4.35
CA ALA A 15 -33.39 5.29 3.68
C ALA A 15 -32.29 6.37 3.72
N GLY A 16 -31.59 6.52 4.85
CA GLY A 16 -30.47 7.46 4.98
C GLY A 16 -29.25 7.05 4.15
N LYS A 17 -28.97 5.75 4.06
CA LYS A 17 -27.95 5.19 3.16
C LYS A 17 -28.27 5.49 1.69
N ALA A 18 -29.51 5.26 1.27
CA ALA A 18 -29.95 5.54 -0.10
C ALA A 18 -29.84 7.02 -0.46
N GLN A 19 -30.21 7.93 0.44
CA GLN A 19 -30.07 9.37 0.22
C GLN A 19 -28.61 9.78 0.02
N ARG A 20 -27.71 9.31 0.91
CA ARG A 20 -26.28 9.60 0.80
C ARG A 20 -25.69 9.09 -0.51
N LEU A 21 -26.08 7.90 -0.95
CA LEU A 21 -25.64 7.37 -2.23
C LEU A 21 -26.16 8.23 -3.40
N ARG A 22 -27.44 8.63 -3.40
CA ARG A 22 -27.98 9.53 -4.45
C ARG A 22 -27.21 10.84 -4.54
N GLU A 23 -26.88 11.47 -3.42
CA GLU A 23 -26.09 12.71 -3.41
C GLU A 23 -24.71 12.54 -4.05
N PHE A 24 -24.08 11.37 -3.84
CA PHE A 24 -22.81 11.04 -4.47
C PHE A 24 -22.98 10.75 -5.97
N LEU A 25 -23.96 9.94 -6.35
CA LEU A 25 -24.24 9.57 -7.74
C LEU A 25 -24.66 10.77 -8.60
N ALA A 26 -25.37 11.74 -8.02
CA ALA A 26 -25.74 12.97 -8.70
C ALA A 26 -24.53 13.75 -9.22
N ARG A 27 -23.38 13.69 -8.51
CA ARG A 27 -22.12 14.32 -8.95
C ARG A 27 -21.43 13.58 -10.08
N LEU A 28 -21.78 12.31 -10.28
CA LEU A 28 -21.22 11.43 -11.30
C LEU A 28 -22.08 11.35 -12.57
N ARG A 29 -23.29 11.93 -12.53
CA ARG A 29 -24.22 11.91 -13.66
C ARG A 29 -23.60 12.62 -14.88
N GLY A 30 -23.61 11.96 -16.03
CA GLY A 30 -23.03 12.47 -17.27
C GLY A 30 -21.50 12.38 -17.38
N VAL A 31 -20.81 11.84 -16.37
CA VAL A 31 -19.37 11.59 -16.43
C VAL A 31 -19.11 10.24 -17.11
N PRO A 32 -18.42 10.19 -18.27
CA PRO A 32 -18.09 8.92 -18.92
C PRO A 32 -17.27 8.00 -18.00
N GLY A 33 -17.63 6.71 -17.93
CA GLY A 33 -16.92 5.72 -17.12
C GLY A 33 -17.14 5.84 -15.60
N ALA A 34 -18.22 6.49 -15.17
CA ALA A 34 -18.55 6.64 -13.74
C ALA A 34 -19.15 5.40 -13.07
N LEU A 35 -19.56 4.39 -13.84
CA LEU A 35 -20.26 3.21 -13.33
C LEU A 35 -19.43 2.42 -12.30
N THR A 36 -18.15 2.13 -12.56
CA THR A 36 -17.31 1.37 -11.62
C THR A 36 -17.13 2.11 -10.27
N PRO A 37 -16.76 3.41 -10.23
CA PRO A 37 -16.76 4.18 -8.99
C PRO A 37 -18.12 4.22 -8.27
N ALA A 38 -19.21 4.34 -9.02
CA ALA A 38 -20.56 4.32 -8.48
C ALA A 38 -20.88 2.99 -7.79
N LEU A 39 -20.49 1.86 -8.40
CA LEU A 39 -20.68 0.52 -7.84
C LEU A 39 -19.81 0.30 -6.59
N HIS A 40 -18.58 0.82 -6.55
CA HIS A 40 -17.78 0.82 -5.32
C HIS A 40 -18.48 1.58 -4.19
N ALA A 41 -18.92 2.82 -4.44
CA ALA A 41 -19.61 3.62 -3.44
C ALA A 41 -20.92 2.96 -2.96
N ALA A 42 -21.67 2.36 -3.88
CA ALA A 42 -22.89 1.61 -3.55
C ALA A 42 -22.58 0.39 -2.69
N GLN A 43 -21.57 -0.40 -3.03
CA GLN A 43 -21.16 -1.55 -2.23
C GLN A 43 -20.62 -1.14 -0.85
N ASP A 44 -19.83 -0.07 -0.76
CA ASP A 44 -19.31 0.43 0.53
C ASP A 44 -20.45 0.90 1.45
N THR A 45 -21.54 1.42 0.86
CA THR A 45 -22.70 1.91 1.60
C THR A 45 -23.63 0.77 2.06
N PHE A 46 -23.88 -0.20 1.18
CA PHE A 46 -24.91 -1.24 1.38
C PHE A 46 -24.33 -2.63 1.69
N GLY A 47 -23.02 -2.82 1.62
CA GLY A 47 -22.32 -4.10 1.79
C GLY A 47 -22.44 -5.05 0.60
N ALA A 48 -23.49 -4.93 -0.22
CA ALA A 48 -23.71 -5.70 -1.43
C ALA A 48 -24.53 -4.92 -2.48
N LEU A 49 -24.27 -5.23 -3.74
CA LEU A 49 -25.00 -4.74 -4.91
C LEU A 49 -26.22 -5.63 -5.17
N THR A 50 -27.17 -5.62 -4.25
CA THR A 50 -28.45 -6.29 -4.45
C THR A 50 -29.23 -5.64 -5.60
N GLN A 51 -30.22 -6.34 -6.16
CA GLN A 51 -31.01 -5.80 -7.28
C GLN A 51 -31.62 -4.40 -6.99
N PRO A 52 -32.18 -4.11 -5.78
CA PRO A 52 -32.63 -2.75 -5.46
C PRO A 52 -31.53 -1.68 -5.50
N VAL A 53 -30.32 -2.03 -5.05
CA VAL A 53 -29.16 -1.11 -5.06
C VAL A 53 -28.68 -0.88 -6.50
N GLN A 54 -28.67 -1.93 -7.32
CA GLN A 54 -28.33 -1.80 -8.74
C GLN A 54 -29.35 -0.94 -9.50
N GLN A 55 -30.65 -1.11 -9.20
CA GLN A 55 -31.70 -0.28 -9.78
C GLN A 55 -31.51 1.19 -9.40
N LEU A 56 -31.19 1.48 -8.14
CA LEU A 56 -30.88 2.84 -7.70
C LEU A 56 -29.71 3.46 -8.48
N VAL A 57 -28.64 2.69 -8.74
CA VAL A 57 -27.50 3.16 -9.54
C VAL A 57 -27.89 3.40 -11.00
N ALA A 58 -28.67 2.48 -11.58
CA ALA A 58 -29.18 2.60 -12.95
C ALA A 58 -30.02 3.88 -13.11
N ASP A 59 -31.00 4.09 -12.22
CA ASP A 59 -31.90 5.25 -12.25
C ASP A 59 -31.13 6.58 -12.13
N GLU A 60 -30.15 6.64 -11.22
CA GLU A 60 -29.41 7.87 -10.95
C GLU A 60 -28.39 8.22 -12.04
N LEU A 61 -27.80 7.22 -12.70
CA LEU A 61 -26.84 7.43 -13.78
C LEU A 61 -27.48 7.50 -15.16
N GLY A 62 -28.79 7.22 -15.27
CA GLY A 62 -29.49 7.15 -16.55
C GLY A 62 -29.08 5.95 -17.39
N LEU A 63 -28.77 4.83 -16.74
CA LEU A 63 -28.38 3.55 -17.36
C LEU A 63 -29.50 2.53 -17.20
N THR A 64 -29.46 1.46 -17.98
CA THR A 64 -30.35 0.31 -17.78
C THR A 64 -29.84 -0.59 -16.65
N LEU A 65 -30.75 -1.32 -16.00
CA LEU A 65 -30.37 -2.33 -15.01
C LEU A 65 -29.44 -3.40 -15.61
N ALA A 66 -29.62 -3.74 -16.89
CA ALA A 66 -28.79 -4.72 -17.59
C ALA A 66 -27.32 -4.27 -17.70
N GLU A 67 -27.08 -3.00 -18.07
CA GLU A 67 -25.73 -2.43 -18.14
C GLU A 67 -25.04 -2.43 -16.77
N VAL A 68 -25.79 -2.09 -15.71
CA VAL A 68 -25.27 -2.14 -14.33
C VAL A 68 -24.97 -3.58 -13.90
N TYR A 69 -25.88 -4.51 -14.19
CA TYR A 69 -25.77 -5.92 -13.83
C TYR A 69 -24.58 -6.60 -14.54
N GLU A 70 -24.36 -6.32 -15.82
CA GLU A 70 -23.22 -6.85 -16.58
C GLU A 70 -21.89 -6.45 -15.94
N VAL A 71 -21.73 -5.16 -15.59
CA VAL A 71 -20.51 -4.69 -14.92
C VAL A 71 -20.38 -5.26 -13.50
N ALA A 72 -21.48 -5.33 -12.74
CA ALA A 72 -21.47 -5.87 -11.38
C ALA A 72 -21.16 -7.37 -11.33
N THR A 73 -21.49 -8.12 -12.38
CA THR A 73 -21.19 -9.57 -12.48
C THR A 73 -19.82 -9.87 -13.08
N PHE A 74 -19.29 -8.99 -13.90
CA PHE A 74 -17.98 -9.18 -14.54
C PHE A 74 -16.82 -9.11 -13.54
N TYR A 75 -16.89 -8.19 -12.56
CA TYR A 75 -15.80 -7.92 -11.63
C TYR A 75 -15.92 -8.73 -10.32
N SER A 76 -14.85 -9.45 -9.94
CA SER A 76 -14.87 -10.36 -8.79
C SER A 76 -14.99 -9.69 -7.41
N PHE A 77 -14.64 -8.40 -7.30
CA PHE A 77 -14.78 -7.65 -6.05
C PHE A 77 -16.19 -7.10 -5.82
N PHE A 78 -17.02 -7.04 -6.85
CA PHE A 78 -18.43 -6.68 -6.72
C PHE A 78 -19.23 -7.89 -6.26
N THR A 79 -20.08 -7.67 -5.26
CA THR A 79 -20.79 -8.74 -4.56
C THR A 79 -22.27 -8.50 -4.66
N LEU A 80 -22.98 -9.47 -5.23
CA LEU A 80 -24.44 -9.39 -5.38
C LEU A 80 -25.20 -9.86 -4.13
N LYS A 81 -24.51 -10.60 -3.25
CA LYS A 81 -25.06 -11.14 -2.00
C LYS A 81 -24.38 -10.47 -0.79
N PRO A 82 -25.09 -10.29 0.32
CA PRO A 82 -24.49 -9.81 1.56
C PRO A 82 -23.29 -10.66 1.98
N LYS A 83 -22.18 -10.00 2.29
CA LYS A 83 -20.99 -10.62 2.85
C LYS A 83 -21.10 -10.70 4.36
N GLY A 84 -20.43 -11.70 4.91
CA GLY A 84 -20.21 -11.79 6.35
C GLY A 84 -19.34 -10.63 6.82
N ARG A 85 -19.33 -10.43 8.13
CA ARG A 85 -18.56 -9.39 8.81
C ARG A 85 -17.07 -9.39 8.40
N HIS A 86 -16.52 -10.56 8.12
CA HIS A 86 -15.13 -10.77 7.73
C HIS A 86 -15.05 -11.50 6.37
N VAL A 87 -14.26 -10.98 5.43
CA VAL A 87 -14.07 -11.60 4.11
C VAL A 87 -12.70 -12.23 4.03
N VAL A 88 -12.66 -13.57 3.97
CA VAL A 88 -11.44 -14.36 3.80
C VAL A 88 -11.22 -14.66 2.32
N ARG A 89 -10.09 -14.23 1.75
CA ARG A 89 -9.69 -14.55 0.37
C ARG A 89 -8.46 -15.43 0.34
N VAL A 90 -8.56 -16.59 -0.30
CA VAL A 90 -7.43 -17.52 -0.47
C VAL A 90 -6.74 -17.27 -1.80
N CYS A 91 -5.43 -17.05 -1.77
CA CYS A 91 -4.63 -16.86 -2.99
C CYS A 91 -4.31 -18.20 -3.66
N PHE A 92 -4.72 -18.36 -4.91
CA PHE A 92 -4.41 -19.52 -5.76
C PHE A 92 -3.40 -19.20 -6.86
N GLY A 93 -2.57 -18.18 -6.64
CA GLY A 93 -1.46 -17.87 -7.54
C GLY A 93 -0.42 -18.99 -7.50
N THR A 94 0.37 -19.13 -8.55
CA THR A 94 1.30 -20.26 -8.74
C THR A 94 2.12 -20.58 -7.50
N ALA A 95 2.72 -19.57 -6.86
CA ALA A 95 3.51 -19.74 -5.64
C ALA A 95 2.69 -20.30 -4.46
N CYS A 96 1.47 -19.80 -4.23
CA CYS A 96 0.59 -20.28 -3.18
C CYS A 96 0.05 -21.67 -3.48
N TYR A 97 -0.33 -21.94 -4.74
CA TYR A 97 -0.78 -23.26 -5.19
C TYR A 97 0.28 -24.33 -4.93
N VAL A 98 1.52 -24.10 -5.40
CA VAL A 98 2.65 -25.03 -5.21
C VAL A 98 2.99 -25.21 -3.72
N ARG A 99 2.84 -24.17 -2.90
CA ARG A 99 3.02 -24.25 -1.44
C ARG A 99 1.83 -24.85 -0.68
N GLY A 100 0.81 -25.34 -1.36
CA GLY A 100 -0.28 -26.10 -0.76
C GLY A 100 -1.49 -25.27 -0.30
N ALA A 101 -1.78 -24.14 -0.96
CA ALA A 101 -2.98 -23.34 -0.70
C ALA A 101 -4.29 -24.15 -0.75
N ALA A 102 -4.35 -25.23 -1.53
CA ALA A 102 -5.49 -26.15 -1.53
C ALA A 102 -5.78 -26.73 -0.14
N LYS A 103 -4.76 -27.14 0.60
CA LYS A 103 -4.91 -27.69 1.96
C LYS A 103 -5.40 -26.61 2.95
N VAL A 104 -4.98 -25.37 2.75
CA VAL A 104 -5.44 -24.22 3.55
C VAL A 104 -6.91 -23.95 3.27
N LEU A 105 -7.32 -23.96 1.99
CA LEU A 105 -8.71 -23.81 1.59
C LEU A 105 -9.59 -24.93 2.18
N ASP A 106 -9.17 -26.19 2.05
CA ASP A 106 -9.91 -27.34 2.58
C ASP A 106 -10.13 -27.18 4.09
N ARG A 107 -9.12 -26.73 4.82
CA ARG A 107 -9.25 -26.48 6.25
C ARG A 107 -10.16 -25.30 6.55
N LEU A 108 -10.09 -24.20 5.81
CA LEU A 108 -11.01 -23.06 5.96
C LEU A 108 -12.47 -23.48 5.74
N GLN A 109 -12.75 -24.25 4.69
CA GLN A 109 -14.10 -24.77 4.43
C GLN A 109 -14.58 -25.70 5.54
N ALA A 110 -13.70 -26.54 6.11
CA ALA A 110 -14.04 -27.43 7.22
C ALA A 110 -14.34 -26.67 8.52
N GLU A 111 -13.55 -25.65 8.87
CA GLU A 111 -13.73 -24.84 10.08
C GLU A 111 -14.98 -23.94 9.98
N LEU A 112 -15.18 -23.28 8.83
CA LEU A 112 -16.30 -22.37 8.62
C LEU A 112 -17.59 -23.09 8.21
N ARG A 113 -17.51 -24.35 7.77
CA ARG A 113 -18.62 -25.15 7.25
C ARG A 113 -19.35 -24.50 6.07
N ILE A 114 -18.60 -23.78 5.23
CA ILE A 114 -19.10 -23.11 4.01
C ILE A 114 -18.21 -23.45 2.82
N LYS A 115 -18.72 -23.24 1.60
CA LYS A 115 -17.91 -23.36 0.37
C LYS A 115 -17.41 -21.99 -0.07
N VAL A 116 -16.49 -21.99 -1.03
CA VAL A 116 -16.10 -20.76 -1.75
C VAL A 116 -17.33 -20.10 -2.36
N GLY A 117 -17.50 -18.81 -2.10
CA GLY A 117 -18.61 -17.97 -2.55
C GLY A 117 -19.75 -17.84 -1.53
N ASP A 118 -19.70 -18.60 -0.43
CA ASP A 118 -20.73 -18.59 0.60
C ASP A 118 -20.32 -17.72 1.80
N THR A 119 -21.33 -17.44 2.64
CA THR A 119 -21.21 -16.75 3.93
C THR A 119 -21.75 -17.68 5.02
N THR A 120 -21.12 -17.70 6.20
CA THR A 120 -21.59 -18.45 7.36
C THR A 120 -22.99 -18.02 7.80
N GLU A 121 -23.79 -18.93 8.37
CA GLU A 121 -25.17 -18.64 8.79
C GLU A 121 -25.26 -17.55 9.86
N ASP A 122 -24.24 -17.43 10.71
CA ASP A 122 -24.08 -16.37 11.71
C ASP A 122 -23.73 -15.00 11.10
N GLY A 123 -23.50 -14.95 9.78
CA GLY A 123 -23.09 -13.75 9.05
C GLY A 123 -21.68 -13.28 9.41
N GLU A 124 -20.85 -14.13 10.00
CA GLU A 124 -19.54 -13.72 10.50
C GLU A 124 -18.43 -13.77 9.44
N PHE A 125 -18.39 -14.81 8.59
CA PHE A 125 -17.35 -14.98 7.58
C PHE A 125 -17.89 -15.26 6.18
N SER A 126 -17.29 -14.64 5.17
CA SER A 126 -17.38 -15.06 3.77
C SER A 126 -16.05 -15.65 3.30
N LEU A 127 -16.11 -16.63 2.39
CA LEU A 127 -14.92 -17.28 1.83
C LEU A 127 -14.85 -17.07 0.31
N GLU A 128 -13.74 -16.54 -0.18
CA GLU A 128 -13.50 -16.26 -1.59
C GLU A 128 -12.15 -16.80 -2.08
N LEU A 129 -12.02 -16.90 -3.41
CA LEU A 129 -10.75 -17.17 -4.07
C LEU A 129 -10.25 -15.92 -4.79
N CYS A 130 -8.94 -15.74 -4.81
CA CYS A 130 -8.28 -14.73 -5.63
C CYS A 130 -7.10 -15.36 -6.39
N ARG A 131 -6.78 -14.82 -7.57
CA ARG A 131 -5.70 -15.35 -8.42
C ARG A 131 -4.33 -14.98 -7.88
N CYS A 132 -4.07 -13.72 -7.52
CA CYS A 132 -2.80 -13.34 -6.92
C CYS A 132 -2.97 -12.14 -6.01
N LEU A 133 -2.31 -12.15 -4.84
CA LEU A 133 -2.25 -11.02 -3.90
C LEU A 133 -0.94 -10.23 -4.00
N GLY A 134 -0.09 -10.53 -4.99
CA GLY A 134 1.26 -9.98 -5.12
C GLY A 134 2.22 -10.34 -3.97
N ALA A 135 1.83 -11.11 -2.97
CA ALA A 135 2.66 -11.41 -1.79
C ALA A 135 3.39 -12.76 -1.91
N CYS A 136 3.86 -13.12 -3.11
CA CYS A 136 4.36 -14.48 -3.39
C CYS A 136 5.57 -14.90 -2.54
N GLY A 137 6.40 -13.96 -2.08
CA GLY A 137 7.50 -14.23 -1.15
C GLY A 137 7.05 -14.71 0.25
N LEU A 138 5.75 -14.63 0.56
CA LEU A 138 5.15 -15.01 1.83
C LEU A 138 4.18 -16.20 1.71
N ALA A 139 4.12 -16.86 0.55
CA ALA A 139 3.15 -17.94 0.27
C ALA A 139 3.23 -19.12 1.28
N PRO A 140 2.14 -19.87 1.54
CA PRO A 140 0.76 -19.57 1.16
C PRO A 140 0.23 -18.32 1.86
N VAL A 141 -0.53 -17.50 1.14
CA VAL A 141 -1.08 -16.24 1.64
C VAL A 141 -2.60 -16.26 1.53
N ILE A 142 -3.27 -15.73 2.56
CA ILE A 142 -4.69 -15.34 2.48
C ILE A 142 -4.83 -13.86 2.86
N THR A 143 -5.96 -13.24 2.54
CA THR A 143 -6.38 -11.99 3.19
C THR A 143 -7.58 -12.19 4.07
N VAL A 144 -7.64 -11.51 5.21
CA VAL A 144 -8.89 -11.29 5.96
C VAL A 144 -9.12 -9.79 5.98
N ASP A 145 -10.23 -9.33 5.38
CA ASP A 145 -10.57 -7.89 5.28
C ASP A 145 -9.46 -7.03 4.64
N GLY A 146 -8.75 -7.60 3.67
CA GLY A 146 -7.61 -6.96 3.00
C GLY A 146 -6.29 -7.02 3.77
N HIS A 147 -6.29 -7.52 5.02
CA HIS A 147 -5.06 -7.77 5.76
C HIS A 147 -4.41 -9.07 5.31
N ILE A 148 -3.15 -8.99 4.88
CA ILE A 148 -2.38 -10.15 4.43
C ILE A 148 -1.90 -10.98 5.62
N GLU A 149 -2.34 -12.24 5.67
CA GLU A 149 -1.84 -13.27 6.59
C GLU A 149 -0.79 -14.13 5.86
N PRO A 150 0.49 -14.06 6.28
CA PRO A 150 1.59 -14.75 5.61
C PRO A 150 1.77 -16.20 6.08
N GLU A 151 2.43 -17.02 5.26
CA GLU A 151 2.90 -18.37 5.61
C GLU A 151 1.83 -19.27 6.24
N VAL A 152 0.60 -19.18 5.73
CA VAL A 152 -0.55 -19.85 6.33
C VAL A 152 -0.43 -21.36 6.15
N SER A 153 -0.45 -22.08 7.27
CA SER A 153 -0.57 -23.53 7.30
C SER A 153 -2.01 -23.94 7.64
N PRO A 154 -2.45 -25.16 7.26
CA PRO A 154 -3.73 -25.69 7.69
C PRO A 154 -3.89 -25.69 9.22
N THR A 155 -2.82 -25.96 9.97
CA THR A 155 -2.86 -25.95 11.44
C THR A 155 -3.04 -24.56 12.04
N GLY A 156 -2.63 -23.50 11.33
CA GLY A 156 -2.77 -22.12 11.77
C GLY A 156 -4.15 -21.51 11.51
N VAL A 157 -4.95 -22.12 10.63
CA VAL A 157 -6.27 -21.59 10.23
C VAL A 157 -7.20 -21.29 11.41
N PRO A 158 -7.39 -22.18 12.40
CA PRO A 158 -8.30 -21.90 13.52
C PRO A 158 -7.87 -20.66 14.33
N TYR A 159 -6.56 -20.48 14.52
CA TYR A 159 -6.02 -19.33 15.24
C TYR A 159 -6.25 -18.02 14.47
N ILE A 160 -6.05 -18.04 13.15
CA ILE A 160 -6.29 -16.87 12.29
C ILE A 160 -7.76 -16.47 12.35
N LEU A 161 -8.68 -17.43 12.23
CA LEU A 161 -10.11 -17.15 12.32
C LEU A 161 -10.48 -16.55 13.68
N ALA A 162 -10.05 -17.17 14.79
CA ALA A 162 -10.31 -16.68 16.14
C ALA A 162 -9.78 -15.26 16.38
N LYS A 163 -8.54 -14.99 15.95
CA LYS A 163 -7.92 -13.65 15.98
C LYS A 163 -8.81 -12.59 15.34
N HIS A 164 -9.42 -12.90 14.20
CA HIS A 164 -10.27 -11.94 13.47
C HIS A 164 -11.71 -11.88 14.01
N ARG A 165 -12.26 -12.98 14.58
CA ARG A 165 -13.53 -12.94 15.34
C ARG A 165 -13.48 -11.92 16.46
N GLU A 166 -12.37 -11.88 17.19
CA GLU A 166 -12.18 -11.00 18.35
C GLU A 166 -11.85 -9.54 17.99
N ALA A 167 -11.40 -9.26 16.75
CA ALA A 167 -10.98 -7.92 16.29
C ALA A 167 -12.14 -6.91 16.11
N ALA A 168 -13.33 -7.27 16.58
CA ALA A 168 -14.60 -6.56 16.50
C ALA A 168 -14.79 -5.45 17.56
N ARG A 169 -13.76 -4.66 17.89
CA ARG A 169 -13.80 -3.36 18.63
C ARG A 169 -12.34 -2.92 18.85
N PRO A 170 -11.95 -1.66 18.58
CA PRO A 170 -10.63 -1.19 19.00
C PRO A 170 -10.66 -0.98 20.52
N SER A 171 -10.23 -2.00 21.25
CA SER A 171 -9.65 -1.83 22.57
C SER A 171 -8.49 -2.78 22.69
N VAL A 172 -7.29 -2.31 22.35
CA VAL A 172 -6.07 -2.99 22.76
C VAL A 172 -6.05 -2.94 24.29
N PRO A 173 -6.05 -4.07 25.02
CA PRO A 173 -5.65 -4.05 26.40
C PRO A 173 -4.15 -3.78 26.39
N VAL A 174 -3.76 -2.55 26.71
CA VAL A 174 -2.39 -2.26 27.13
C VAL A 174 -2.18 -3.04 28.42
N THR A 175 -1.52 -4.19 28.33
CA THR A 175 -0.97 -4.85 29.52
C THR A 175 0.10 -3.93 30.08
N ARG A 176 -0.25 -3.17 31.12
CA ARG A 176 0.74 -2.52 31.98
C ARG A 176 1.49 -3.64 32.70
N HIS A 177 2.64 -4.04 32.15
CA HIS A 177 3.66 -4.67 32.98
C HIS A 177 4.27 -3.58 33.87
N PRO A 178 4.25 -3.74 35.20
CA PRO A 178 5.05 -2.88 36.05
C PRO A 178 6.52 -3.11 35.68
N SER A 179 7.16 -2.09 35.11
CA SER A 179 8.61 -2.04 35.03
C SER A 179 9.16 -2.14 36.45
N PRO A 180 10.21 -2.93 36.72
CA PRO A 180 10.98 -2.78 37.95
C PRO A 180 11.69 -1.42 37.89
N VAL A 181 11.01 -0.35 38.31
CA VAL A 181 11.66 0.91 38.62
C VAL A 181 12.34 0.74 39.97
N THR A 182 13.55 0.19 39.98
CA THR A 182 14.49 0.42 41.08
C THR A 182 15.93 0.33 40.58
N ARG A 183 16.41 1.46 40.03
CA ARG A 183 17.68 2.14 40.37
C ARG A 183 18.03 3.10 39.24
N LEU A 184 17.53 4.33 39.33
CA LEU A 184 18.06 5.44 38.55
C LEU A 184 18.26 6.65 39.48
N ARG A 185 19.51 6.83 39.92
CA ARG A 185 20.09 8.12 40.34
C ARG A 185 21.60 7.95 40.54
N ALA A 186 22.37 7.83 39.46
CA ALA A 186 23.84 7.98 39.51
C ALA A 186 24.58 8.12 38.15
N ALA A 187 23.93 8.22 36.98
CA ALA A 187 24.68 8.24 35.70
C ALA A 187 24.11 9.16 34.61
N LEU A 188 23.51 10.29 34.98
CA LEU A 188 23.11 11.32 34.02
C LEU A 188 23.92 12.60 34.23
N ARG A 189 25.18 12.56 33.77
CA ARG A 189 25.95 13.75 33.42
C ARG A 189 26.66 13.47 32.07
N SER A 190 26.34 14.32 31.09
CA SER A 190 26.65 14.25 29.64
C SER A 190 25.85 13.21 28.82
N ALA A 191 24.69 13.60 28.30
CA ALA A 191 24.01 12.80 27.29
C ALA A 191 24.81 12.88 25.97
N SER A 192 25.60 11.84 25.69
CA SER A 192 26.28 11.66 24.40
C SER A 192 25.32 11.92 23.24
N ALA A 193 25.81 12.53 22.15
CA ALA A 193 25.09 12.57 20.90
C ALA A 193 24.72 11.13 20.45
N PRO A 194 23.50 10.91 19.92
CA PRO A 194 23.18 9.61 19.34
C PRO A 194 24.13 9.33 18.18
N LYS A 195 24.52 8.07 18.02
CA LYS A 195 25.40 7.60 16.93
C LYS A 195 24.62 7.32 15.65
N VAL A 196 23.30 7.21 15.76
CA VAL A 196 22.35 7.02 14.66
C VAL A 196 21.45 8.25 14.61
N GLU A 197 21.29 8.82 13.42
CA GLU A 197 20.46 10.01 13.17
C GLU A 197 19.08 9.64 12.64
N LYS A 198 18.98 8.58 11.82
CA LYS A 198 17.72 8.13 11.25
C LYS A 198 17.58 6.62 11.34
N ILE A 199 16.35 6.19 11.57
CA ILE A 199 15.93 4.79 11.60
C ILE A 199 14.79 4.65 10.60
N PHE A 200 15.00 3.82 9.58
CA PHE A 200 14.01 3.48 8.58
C PHE A 200 13.47 2.09 8.84
N VAL A 201 12.19 2.00 9.20
CA VAL A 201 11.47 0.73 9.30
C VAL A 201 10.79 0.47 7.96
N CYS A 202 10.98 -0.74 7.41
CA CYS A 202 10.29 -1.13 6.18
C CYS A 202 8.79 -1.23 6.42
N GLY A 203 8.00 -0.39 5.74
CA GLY A 203 6.53 -0.42 5.78
C GLY A 203 5.90 -0.90 4.48
N GLY A 204 6.63 -1.68 3.69
CA GLY A 204 6.06 -2.42 2.57
C GLY A 204 5.18 -3.58 3.07
N THR A 205 4.20 -3.98 2.28
CA THR A 205 3.19 -4.98 2.63
C THR A 205 3.78 -6.25 3.24
N GLY A 206 4.91 -6.76 2.72
CA GLY A 206 5.55 -7.94 3.28
C GLY A 206 6.07 -7.77 4.73
N CYS A 207 6.59 -6.59 5.07
CA CYS A 207 7.02 -6.28 6.44
C CYS A 207 5.83 -5.92 7.35
N LYS A 208 4.77 -5.31 6.80
CA LYS A 208 3.53 -5.06 7.55
C LYS A 208 2.89 -6.37 8.02
N SER A 209 2.79 -7.36 7.12
CA SER A 209 2.33 -8.71 7.46
C SER A 209 3.20 -9.41 8.51
N ALA A 210 4.50 -9.09 8.55
CA ALA A 210 5.43 -9.62 9.55
C ALA A 210 5.44 -8.83 10.88
N GLY A 211 4.56 -7.84 11.05
CA GLY A 211 4.43 -7.08 12.30
C GLY A 211 5.35 -5.85 12.44
N CYS A 212 5.75 -5.22 11.34
CA CYS A 212 6.63 -4.05 11.40
C CYS A 212 6.05 -2.84 12.15
N ASP A 213 4.73 -2.71 12.22
CA ASP A 213 4.07 -1.60 12.94
C ASP A 213 4.35 -1.71 14.45
N ALA A 214 4.26 -2.92 15.01
CA ALA A 214 4.61 -3.17 16.41
C ALA A 214 6.11 -2.91 16.71
N VAL A 215 6.99 -3.23 15.76
CA VAL A 215 8.43 -2.92 15.85
C VAL A 215 8.65 -1.41 15.87
N ARG A 216 8.01 -0.67 14.95
CA ARG A 216 8.08 0.79 14.90
C ARG A 216 7.64 1.42 16.21
N GLU A 217 6.48 1.03 16.73
CA GLU A 217 5.96 1.54 17.99
C GLU A 217 6.88 1.22 19.18
N ALA A 218 7.48 0.02 19.21
CA ALA A 218 8.43 -0.34 20.26
C ALA A 218 9.71 0.51 20.21
N ILE A 219 10.24 0.78 19.00
CA ILE A 219 11.37 1.68 18.80
C ILE A 219 11.02 3.10 19.23
N GLU A 220 9.87 3.61 18.83
CA GLU A 220 9.39 4.95 19.20
C GLU A 220 9.31 5.12 20.74
N ARG A 221 8.72 4.13 21.43
CA ARG A 221 8.67 4.10 22.90
C ARG A 221 10.06 4.14 23.54
N GLU A 222 11.01 3.36 23.03
CA GLU A 222 12.37 3.33 23.59
C GLU A 222 13.17 4.60 23.26
N LEU A 223 12.97 5.21 22.09
CA LEU A 223 13.54 6.52 21.75
C LEU A 223 13.03 7.60 22.72
N SER A 224 11.74 7.60 23.01
CA SER A 224 11.15 8.56 23.94
C SER A 224 11.61 8.34 25.38
N ALA A 225 11.66 7.09 25.84
CA ALA A 225 12.23 6.74 27.15
C ALA A 225 13.70 7.18 27.29
N ALA A 226 14.46 7.16 26.20
CA ALA A 226 15.83 7.64 26.13
C ALA A 226 15.97 9.16 25.88
N ARG A 227 14.86 9.90 25.76
CA ARG A 227 14.82 11.35 25.42
C ARG A 227 15.54 11.67 24.12
N LEU A 228 15.34 10.83 23.11
CA LEU A 228 15.89 10.99 21.76
C LEU A 228 14.88 11.53 20.76
N ASP A 229 13.66 11.87 21.22
CA ASP A 229 12.64 12.52 20.40
C ASP A 229 13.20 13.78 19.72
N GLY A 230 13.00 13.89 18.41
CA GLY A 230 13.53 14.98 17.58
C GLY A 230 15.03 14.95 17.31
N ARG A 231 15.81 14.09 17.99
CA ARG A 231 17.25 13.88 17.73
C ARG A 231 17.52 12.70 16.80
N VAL A 232 16.63 11.72 16.81
CA VAL A 232 16.66 10.56 15.92
C VAL A 232 15.34 10.52 15.15
N LYS A 233 15.40 10.59 13.82
CA LYS A 233 14.22 10.51 12.97
C LYS A 233 13.84 9.05 12.76
N LEU A 234 12.65 8.66 13.23
CA LEU A 234 12.04 7.38 12.90
C LEU A 234 11.12 7.58 11.68
N ALA A 235 11.36 6.85 10.61
CA ALA A 235 10.64 6.98 9.34
C ALA A 235 10.19 5.62 8.81
N VAL A 236 9.10 5.60 8.04
CA VAL A 236 8.62 4.40 7.34
C VAL A 236 9.02 4.48 5.87
N THR A 237 9.88 3.56 5.44
CA THR A 237 10.36 3.47 4.06
C THR A 237 9.63 2.38 3.27
N GLY A 238 9.77 2.44 1.93
CA GLY A 238 9.39 1.36 1.02
C GLY A 238 10.09 0.02 1.25
N CYS A 239 9.61 -0.99 0.53
CA CYS A 239 10.12 -2.35 0.57
C CYS A 239 11.61 -2.41 0.22
N PHE A 240 12.43 -3.14 0.98
CA PHE A 240 13.84 -3.40 0.64
C PHE A 240 14.04 -4.60 -0.32
N GLY A 241 13.01 -5.42 -0.53
CA GLY A 241 12.95 -6.47 -1.56
C GLY A 241 13.21 -7.89 -1.06
N SER A 242 13.57 -8.10 0.20
CA SER A 242 13.73 -9.43 0.79
C SER A 242 12.68 -9.68 1.87
N CYS A 243 11.49 -10.13 1.45
CA CYS A 243 10.35 -10.34 2.36
C CYS A 243 10.65 -11.40 3.44
N ALA A 244 11.44 -12.42 3.12
CA ALA A 244 11.83 -13.49 4.06
C ALA A 244 12.72 -13.02 5.24
N LEU A 245 13.22 -11.78 5.17
CA LEU A 245 14.01 -11.16 6.23
C LEU A 245 13.18 -10.19 7.09
N GLY A 246 11.91 -9.97 6.75
CA GLY A 246 11.02 -9.03 7.43
C GLY A 246 10.72 -9.41 8.89
N PRO A 247 10.39 -8.43 9.76
CA PRO A 247 10.57 -6.99 9.56
C PRO A 247 12.05 -6.60 9.45
N VAL A 248 12.37 -5.70 8.52
CA VAL A 248 13.73 -5.18 8.34
C VAL A 248 13.80 -3.69 8.68
N MET A 249 14.97 -3.25 9.11
CA MET A 249 15.23 -1.87 9.48
C MET A 249 16.62 -1.43 9.01
N LEU A 250 16.75 -0.18 8.58
CA LEU A 250 18.02 0.43 8.19
C LEU A 250 18.29 1.64 9.08
N THR A 251 19.54 1.81 9.50
CA THR A 251 19.99 2.97 10.28
C THR A 251 20.92 3.84 9.44
N GLN A 252 20.91 5.14 9.70
CA GLN A 252 21.79 6.12 9.07
C GLN A 252 22.47 7.00 10.12
N PRO A 253 23.68 7.51 9.86
CA PRO A 253 24.43 7.41 8.60
C PRO A 253 25.28 6.13 8.44
N ASP A 254 25.36 5.29 9.47
CA ASP A 254 26.21 4.10 9.51
C ASP A 254 25.78 2.95 8.59
N GLY A 255 24.53 2.96 8.12
CA GLY A 255 24.04 2.06 7.09
C GLY A 255 23.75 0.64 7.60
N VAL A 256 23.63 0.45 8.92
CA VAL A 256 23.44 -0.88 9.52
C VAL A 256 22.04 -1.41 9.20
N PHE A 257 22.00 -2.64 8.68
CA PHE A 257 20.79 -3.33 8.22
C PHE A 257 20.42 -4.46 9.19
N TYR A 258 19.26 -4.33 9.80
CA TYR A 258 18.67 -5.31 10.70
C TYR A 258 17.61 -6.14 10.00
N GLN A 259 17.62 -7.44 10.28
CA GLN A 259 16.69 -8.43 9.76
C GLN A 259 15.96 -9.15 10.89
N ARG A 260 14.71 -9.58 10.63
CA ARG A 260 13.84 -10.33 11.55
C ARG A 260 13.67 -9.64 12.89
N VAL A 261 13.55 -8.31 12.86
CA VAL A 261 13.42 -7.49 14.06
C VAL A 261 12.07 -7.76 14.71
N ARG A 262 12.06 -7.96 16.02
CA ARG A 262 10.85 -8.11 16.84
C ARG A 262 10.70 -6.93 17.79
N PRO A 263 9.48 -6.65 18.30
CA PRO A 263 9.26 -5.55 19.23
C PRO A 263 10.18 -5.59 20.47
N GLU A 264 10.53 -6.79 20.96
CA GLU A 264 11.39 -6.98 22.13
C GLU A 264 12.84 -6.55 21.89
N ASP A 265 13.25 -6.43 20.62
CA ASP A 265 14.59 -6.02 20.23
C ASP A 265 14.82 -4.52 20.35
N ALA A 266 13.74 -3.73 20.45
CA ALA A 266 13.78 -2.28 20.40
C ALA A 266 14.69 -1.67 21.48
N ALA A 267 14.60 -2.18 22.71
CA ALA A 267 15.41 -1.70 23.82
C ALA A 267 16.91 -1.93 23.58
N ALA A 268 17.27 -3.10 23.03
CA ALA A 268 18.66 -3.42 22.71
C ALA A 268 19.19 -2.54 21.57
N ILE A 269 18.39 -2.33 20.53
CA ILE A 269 18.73 -1.45 19.39
C ILE A 269 18.98 -0.02 19.88
N VAL A 270 18.05 0.58 20.63
CA VAL A 270 18.18 1.98 21.06
C VAL A 270 19.37 2.15 22.01
N ARG A 271 19.52 1.26 23.00
CA ARG A 271 20.56 1.43 24.03
C ARG A 271 21.95 1.06 23.53
N ARG A 272 22.10 -0.10 22.87
CA ARG A 272 23.40 -0.61 22.45
C ARG A 272 23.90 0.07 21.18
N HIS A 273 23.01 0.32 20.23
CA HIS A 273 23.39 0.83 18.92
C HIS A 273 23.16 2.32 18.77
N VAL A 274 21.92 2.81 18.95
CA VAL A 274 21.62 4.25 18.74
C VAL A 274 22.41 5.13 19.72
N LEU A 275 22.48 4.76 21.00
CA LEU A 275 23.30 5.47 22.00
C LEU A 275 24.75 4.95 22.04
N GLY A 276 24.93 3.63 22.11
CA GLY A 276 26.24 3.01 22.36
C GLY A 276 27.11 2.78 21.12
N GLY A 277 26.60 3.00 19.90
CA GLY A 277 27.34 2.83 18.64
C GLY A 277 27.67 1.38 18.27
N LYS A 278 27.15 0.38 18.99
CA LYS A 278 27.44 -1.04 18.76
C LYS A 278 26.20 -1.77 18.24
N PRO A 279 26.20 -2.24 16.98
CA PRO A 279 25.09 -3.02 16.44
C PRO A 279 24.73 -4.26 17.26
N VAL A 280 23.47 -4.68 17.17
CA VAL A 280 22.95 -5.91 17.78
C VAL A 280 23.27 -7.10 16.87
N SER A 281 24.37 -7.81 17.13
CA SER A 281 24.95 -8.81 16.23
C SER A 281 23.99 -9.91 15.77
N ARG A 282 23.11 -10.41 16.66
CA ARG A 282 22.14 -11.47 16.33
C ARG A 282 21.07 -11.05 15.29
N LEU A 283 20.93 -9.75 15.04
CA LEU A 283 19.95 -9.20 14.10
C LEU A 283 20.58 -8.80 12.76
N LEU A 284 21.89 -9.04 12.58
CA LEU A 284 22.62 -8.71 11.35
C LEU A 284 22.64 -9.90 10.38
N HIS A 285 23.01 -9.65 9.13
CA HIS A 285 23.30 -10.71 8.15
C HIS A 285 24.51 -11.55 8.59
N SER A 286 25.58 -10.86 8.98
CA SER A 286 26.78 -11.42 9.60
C SER A 286 27.36 -10.36 10.56
N PRO A 287 27.99 -10.76 11.68
CA PRO A 287 28.66 -9.81 12.58
C PRO A 287 29.68 -8.91 11.88
N ASP A 288 30.35 -9.42 10.85
CA ASP A 288 31.39 -8.71 10.09
C ASP A 288 30.85 -7.87 8.93
N GLN A 289 29.57 -8.04 8.58
CA GLN A 289 28.90 -7.33 7.48
C GLN A 289 27.60 -6.68 7.99
N PRO A 290 27.71 -5.66 8.88
CA PRO A 290 26.55 -5.03 9.49
C PRO A 290 25.81 -4.13 8.52
N ARG A 291 26.47 -3.62 7.47
CA ARG A 291 25.87 -2.62 6.57
C ARG A 291 25.12 -3.28 5.44
N MET A 292 24.05 -2.62 5.01
CA MET A 292 23.26 -3.05 3.87
C MET A 292 24.11 -3.25 2.61
N ALA A 293 25.05 -2.33 2.37
CA ALA A 293 25.93 -2.36 1.20
C ALA A 293 26.90 -3.54 1.17
N ASP A 294 27.13 -4.21 2.30
CA ASP A 294 28.04 -5.35 2.40
C ASP A 294 27.33 -6.69 2.14
N ILE A 295 25.99 -6.71 2.20
CA ILE A 295 25.20 -7.94 2.05
C ILE A 295 25.12 -8.32 0.56
N PRO A 296 25.54 -9.55 0.15
CA PRO A 296 25.57 -9.98 -1.25
C PRO A 296 24.27 -9.80 -2.02
N PHE A 297 23.13 -9.95 -1.34
CA PHE A 297 21.81 -9.73 -1.95
C PHE A 297 21.64 -8.29 -2.44
N PHE A 298 22.14 -7.29 -1.71
CA PHE A 298 21.98 -5.87 -2.03
C PHE A 298 23.14 -5.31 -2.85
N SER A 299 24.37 -5.70 -2.55
CA SER A 299 25.58 -5.15 -3.18
C SER A 299 25.69 -5.43 -4.68
N ARG A 300 24.98 -6.45 -5.17
CA ARG A 300 24.92 -6.83 -6.59
C ARG A 300 23.78 -6.15 -7.36
N GLN A 301 23.02 -5.25 -6.73
CA GLN A 301 21.87 -4.59 -7.35
C GLN A 301 22.21 -3.15 -7.77
N GLN A 302 21.76 -2.75 -8.96
CA GLN A 302 21.69 -1.35 -9.34
C GLN A 302 20.25 -0.84 -9.15
N ARG A 303 20.05 -0.01 -8.12
CA ARG A 303 18.72 0.44 -7.70
C ARG A 303 18.35 1.77 -8.33
N LEU A 304 18.00 1.76 -9.61
CA LEU A 304 17.60 2.99 -10.31
C LEU A 304 16.20 3.45 -9.90
N VAL A 305 15.20 2.59 -10.07
CA VAL A 305 13.78 2.93 -9.78
C VAL A 305 13.50 3.00 -8.29
N ARG A 306 14.27 2.25 -7.48
CA ARG A 306 14.10 2.15 -6.02
C ARG A 306 15.23 2.85 -5.25
N GLN A 307 15.85 3.86 -5.85
CA GLN A 307 17.00 4.58 -5.27
C GLN A 307 16.67 5.25 -3.92
N ASN A 308 15.44 5.69 -3.74
CA ASN A 308 15.00 6.37 -2.50
C ASN A 308 14.66 5.41 -1.35
N THR A 309 14.61 4.09 -1.60
CA THR A 309 14.32 3.09 -0.56
C THR A 309 15.40 3.11 0.52
N GLY A 310 15.01 3.40 1.77
CA GLY A 310 15.91 3.53 2.92
C GLY A 310 16.53 4.92 3.06
N ALA A 311 16.05 5.90 2.31
CA ALA A 311 16.49 7.30 2.38
C ALA A 311 15.36 8.29 2.64
N ILE A 312 14.12 7.96 2.23
CA ILE A 312 12.93 8.79 2.42
C ILE A 312 11.86 8.07 3.25
N ASP A 313 11.04 8.85 3.96
CA ASP A 313 9.72 8.39 4.36
C ASP A 313 8.78 8.38 3.15
N ALA A 314 8.08 7.27 2.92
CA ALA A 314 7.22 7.07 1.75
C ALA A 314 6.05 8.07 1.66
N GLU A 315 5.63 8.67 2.77
CA GLU A 315 4.55 9.67 2.80
C GLU A 315 5.06 11.11 2.95
N SER A 316 6.38 11.34 3.06
CA SER A 316 6.95 12.69 3.26
C SER A 316 7.30 13.35 1.93
N LEU A 317 6.56 14.42 1.59
CA LEU A 317 6.90 15.27 0.45
C LEU A 317 8.26 15.97 0.66
N ASP A 318 8.55 16.40 1.89
CA ASP A 318 9.81 17.08 2.21
C ASP A 318 11.02 16.16 2.02
N ASP A 319 10.89 14.88 2.38
CA ASP A 319 11.95 13.89 2.16
C ASP A 319 12.16 13.66 0.66
N TYR A 320 11.06 13.57 -0.11
CA TYR A 320 11.12 13.43 -1.56
C TYR A 320 11.80 14.62 -2.23
N LEU A 321 11.44 15.86 -1.85
CA LEU A 321 12.06 17.09 -2.33
C LEU A 321 13.55 17.17 -1.95
N ALA A 322 13.90 16.82 -0.70
CA ALA A 322 15.28 16.79 -0.23
C ALA A 322 16.12 15.75 -0.99
N ALA A 323 15.51 14.67 -1.46
CA ALA A 323 16.13 13.66 -2.31
C ALA A 323 16.20 14.05 -3.80
N GLY A 324 15.78 15.26 -4.17
CA GLY A 324 15.79 15.77 -5.54
C GLY A 324 14.50 15.52 -6.34
N GLY A 325 13.42 15.15 -5.66
CA GLY A 325 12.10 15.00 -6.24
C GLY A 325 11.60 16.28 -6.94
N PHE A 326 10.83 16.10 -8.01
CA PHE A 326 10.30 17.16 -8.90
C PHE A 326 11.36 17.97 -9.66
N GLN A 327 12.66 17.70 -9.49
CA GLN A 327 13.69 18.36 -10.29
C GLN A 327 13.64 17.93 -11.75
N ALA A 328 13.31 16.66 -12.04
CA ALA A 328 13.17 16.18 -13.41
C ALA A 328 11.93 16.79 -14.07
N LEU A 329 10.83 16.94 -13.34
CA LEU A 329 9.65 17.67 -13.81
C LEU A 329 9.98 19.14 -14.11
N LYS A 330 10.66 19.84 -13.20
CA LYS A 330 11.08 21.24 -13.42
C LYS A 330 11.91 21.38 -14.69
N LYS A 331 12.86 20.45 -14.92
CA LYS A 331 13.67 20.41 -16.13
C LYS A 331 12.82 20.15 -17.38
N ALA A 332 11.91 19.17 -17.34
CA ALA A 332 11.02 18.85 -18.46
C ALA A 332 10.12 20.03 -18.84
N LEU A 333 9.54 20.74 -17.86
CA LEU A 333 8.68 21.91 -18.08
C LEU A 333 9.41 23.10 -18.70
N ALA A 334 10.74 23.17 -18.59
CA ALA A 334 11.58 24.17 -19.24
C ALA A 334 11.97 23.80 -20.68
N MET A 335 11.62 22.60 -21.14
CA MET A 335 11.90 22.07 -22.48
C MET A 335 10.63 22.03 -23.33
N LYS A 336 10.80 22.03 -24.65
CA LYS A 336 9.71 21.72 -25.58
C LYS A 336 9.34 20.23 -25.43
N PRO A 337 8.05 19.85 -25.56
CA PRO A 337 7.63 18.44 -25.47
C PRO A 337 8.44 17.49 -26.37
N ALA A 338 8.77 17.92 -27.58
CA ALA A 338 9.58 17.14 -28.53
C ALA A 338 10.99 16.82 -28.01
N GLU A 339 11.62 17.72 -27.24
CA GLU A 339 12.94 17.49 -26.64
C GLU A 339 12.85 16.44 -25.53
N VAL A 340 11.79 16.49 -24.73
CA VAL A 340 11.53 15.48 -23.68
C VAL A 340 11.31 14.10 -24.31
N VAL A 341 10.50 14.02 -25.36
CA VAL A 341 10.30 12.76 -26.12
C VAL A 341 11.62 12.23 -26.68
N GLU A 342 12.48 13.10 -27.21
CA GLU A 342 13.76 12.69 -27.76
C GLU A 342 14.72 12.16 -26.68
N ILE A 343 14.76 12.77 -25.49
CA ILE A 343 15.52 12.24 -24.34
C ILE A 343 15.07 10.81 -23.99
N VAL A 344 13.76 10.55 -23.93
CA VAL A 344 13.21 9.23 -23.61
C VAL A 344 13.47 8.21 -24.74
N LYS A 345 13.51 8.65 -26.00
CA LYS A 345 13.95 7.80 -27.12
C LYS A 345 15.42 7.42 -26.99
N GLN A 346 16.29 8.40 -26.74
CA GLN A 346 17.73 8.21 -26.62
C GLN A 346 18.11 7.37 -25.41
N SER A 347 17.32 7.41 -24.34
CA SER A 347 17.54 6.56 -23.16
C SER A 347 17.31 5.07 -23.43
N GLY A 348 16.72 4.69 -24.57
CA GLY A 348 16.39 3.31 -24.91
C GLY A 348 15.34 2.67 -23.99
N LEU A 349 14.52 3.47 -23.30
CA LEU A 349 13.52 2.94 -22.37
C LEU A 349 12.46 2.13 -23.12
N ARG A 350 12.20 0.92 -22.62
CA ARG A 350 11.17 0.01 -23.11
C ARG A 350 10.10 -0.20 -22.04
N GLY A 351 8.87 -0.46 -22.46
CA GLY A 351 7.74 -0.73 -21.57
C GLY A 351 8.03 -1.89 -20.62
N ARG A 352 7.85 -1.65 -19.32
CA ARG A 352 8.19 -2.62 -18.26
C ARG A 352 7.05 -3.56 -17.87
N GLY A 353 5.84 -3.39 -18.42
CA GLY A 353 4.72 -4.32 -18.26
C GLY A 353 4.77 -5.54 -19.19
N GLY A 354 5.95 -6.05 -19.52
CA GLY A 354 6.12 -7.27 -20.34
C GLY A 354 6.26 -7.07 -21.85
N ALA A 355 5.40 -6.26 -22.49
CA ALA A 355 5.39 -6.12 -23.96
C ALA A 355 6.68 -5.51 -24.56
N GLY A 356 7.44 -4.75 -23.76
CA GLY A 356 8.75 -4.24 -24.18
C GLY A 356 8.74 -3.26 -25.36
N PHE A 357 7.62 -2.61 -25.67
CA PHE A 357 7.57 -1.61 -26.75
C PHE A 357 8.40 -0.36 -26.37
N PRO A 358 9.16 0.26 -27.30
CA PRO A 358 9.95 1.45 -26.99
C PRO A 358 9.09 2.64 -26.53
N THR A 359 9.32 3.10 -25.30
CA THR A 359 8.51 4.14 -24.65
C THR A 359 8.56 5.45 -25.41
N GLY A 360 9.75 5.86 -25.88
CA GLY A 360 9.92 7.10 -26.64
C GLY A 360 9.16 7.12 -27.97
N LEU A 361 9.05 5.98 -28.66
CA LEU A 361 8.23 5.88 -29.87
C LEU A 361 6.73 5.97 -29.56
N LYS A 362 6.29 5.34 -28.45
CA LYS A 362 4.90 5.44 -27.98
C LYS A 362 4.53 6.89 -27.66
N TRP A 363 5.40 7.61 -26.96
CA TRP A 363 5.20 9.02 -26.63
C TRP A 363 5.23 9.91 -27.88
N GLN A 364 6.13 9.65 -28.82
CA GLN A 364 6.16 10.39 -30.09
C GLN A 364 4.87 10.25 -30.89
N ALA A 365 4.31 9.03 -30.97
CA ALA A 365 3.05 8.78 -31.65
C ALA A 365 1.89 9.55 -30.98
N ALA A 366 1.78 9.49 -29.65
CA ALA A 366 0.77 10.24 -28.90
C ALA A 366 0.94 11.77 -29.03
N MET A 367 2.17 12.26 -29.00
CA MET A 367 2.48 13.68 -29.18
C MET A 367 2.01 14.19 -30.55
N LYS A 368 2.21 13.41 -31.63
CA LYS A 368 1.83 13.77 -33.01
C LYS A 368 0.33 13.66 -33.32
N ALA A 369 -0.48 13.12 -32.41
CA ALA A 369 -1.92 13.00 -32.61
C ALA A 369 -2.62 14.35 -32.37
N ASP A 370 -2.56 15.24 -33.35
CA ASP A 370 -3.12 16.60 -33.25
C ASP A 370 -4.65 16.60 -33.25
N GLY A 371 -5.25 17.59 -32.57
CA GLY A 371 -6.71 17.77 -32.50
C GLY A 371 -7.46 16.80 -31.57
N LEU A 372 -6.77 15.86 -30.93
CA LEU A 372 -7.35 14.95 -29.97
C LEU A 372 -7.04 15.37 -28.53
N GLU A 373 -8.00 15.16 -27.63
CA GLU A 373 -7.71 15.16 -26.20
C GLU A 373 -6.83 13.95 -25.86
N LYS A 374 -5.78 14.19 -25.06
CA LYS A 374 -4.77 13.17 -24.72
C LYS A 374 -4.78 12.91 -23.23
N PHE A 375 -4.51 11.66 -22.88
CA PHE A 375 -4.47 11.19 -21.50
C PHE A 375 -3.20 10.38 -21.24
N VAL A 376 -2.72 10.44 -19.99
CA VAL A 376 -1.69 9.52 -19.49
C VAL A 376 -2.35 8.48 -18.60
N VAL A 377 -2.30 7.21 -18.99
CA VAL A 377 -2.82 6.11 -18.16
C VAL A 377 -1.65 5.34 -17.56
N CYS A 378 -1.59 5.31 -16.23
CA CYS A 378 -0.68 4.47 -15.47
C CYS A 378 -1.40 3.18 -15.08
N ASN A 379 -0.93 2.05 -15.63
CA ASN A 379 -1.46 0.74 -15.30
C ASN A 379 -0.74 0.21 -14.06
N CYS A 380 -1.46 0.09 -12.96
CA CYS A 380 -1.02 -0.49 -11.69
C CYS A 380 -1.90 -1.68 -11.28
N ASP A 381 -2.42 -2.42 -12.26
CA ASP A 381 -3.21 -3.62 -11.98
C ASP A 381 -2.34 -4.80 -11.53
N GLU A 382 -1.08 -4.89 -12.00
CA GLU A 382 -0.05 -5.88 -11.61
C GLU A 382 -0.63 -7.27 -11.27
N GLY A 383 -1.46 -7.79 -12.18
CA GLY A 383 -2.21 -9.01 -11.94
C GLY A 383 -1.40 -10.30 -12.13
N ASP A 384 -0.22 -10.21 -12.77
CA ASP A 384 0.64 -11.36 -13.08
C ASP A 384 1.10 -12.08 -11.80
N PRO A 385 0.85 -13.39 -11.66
CA PRO A 385 1.29 -14.14 -10.48
C PRO A 385 2.79 -14.05 -10.25
N GLY A 386 3.21 -13.54 -9.08
CA GLY A 386 4.62 -13.37 -8.73
C GLY A 386 5.16 -11.96 -8.93
N ALA A 387 4.42 -11.07 -9.61
CA ALA A 387 4.77 -9.67 -9.72
C ALA A 387 4.37 -8.88 -8.46
N PHE A 388 5.29 -8.03 -7.99
CA PHE A 388 5.07 -7.06 -6.90
C PHE A 388 6.06 -5.88 -6.98
N MET A 389 6.63 -5.67 -8.16
CA MET A 389 7.55 -4.58 -8.47
C MET A 389 6.84 -3.23 -8.46
N ASP A 390 5.64 -3.16 -9.03
CA ASP A 390 4.84 -1.93 -9.09
C ASP A 390 4.32 -1.60 -7.70
N ARG A 391 3.79 -2.60 -6.97
CA ARG A 391 3.42 -2.43 -5.56
C ARG A 391 4.56 -1.84 -4.72
N SER A 392 5.78 -2.32 -4.93
CA SER A 392 6.94 -1.88 -4.16
C SER A 392 7.26 -0.40 -4.38
N ILE A 393 6.97 0.13 -5.57
CA ILE A 393 7.14 1.56 -5.90
C ILE A 393 5.98 2.36 -5.32
N LEU A 394 4.73 1.95 -5.57
CA LEU A 394 3.54 2.64 -5.09
C LEU A 394 3.51 2.78 -3.56
N GLU A 395 3.96 1.75 -2.84
CA GLU A 395 4.04 1.79 -1.39
C GLU A 395 5.26 2.53 -0.87
N GLY A 396 6.35 2.61 -1.64
CA GLY A 396 7.65 3.04 -1.16
C GLY A 396 8.07 4.44 -1.57
N ASP A 397 7.66 4.86 -2.76
CA ASP A 397 7.99 6.13 -3.38
C ASP A 397 6.85 6.58 -4.32
N PRO A 398 5.64 6.82 -3.80
CA PRO A 398 4.48 7.18 -4.64
C PRO A 398 4.66 8.51 -5.39
N PHE A 399 5.47 9.44 -4.86
CA PHE A 399 5.72 10.73 -5.49
C PHE A 399 6.47 10.58 -6.83
N CYS A 400 7.31 9.56 -6.99
CA CYS A 400 7.99 9.32 -8.27
C CYS A 400 7.01 8.96 -9.40
N ILE A 401 5.89 8.29 -9.08
CA ILE A 401 4.83 8.00 -10.05
C ILE A 401 4.13 9.30 -10.46
N VAL A 402 3.81 10.15 -9.48
CA VAL A 402 3.21 11.47 -9.72
C VAL A 402 4.10 12.32 -10.62
N GLU A 403 5.40 12.42 -10.30
CA GLU A 403 6.37 13.15 -11.11
C GLU A 403 6.49 12.60 -12.53
N ALA A 404 6.61 11.28 -12.67
CA ALA A 404 6.73 10.63 -13.97
C ALA A 404 5.49 10.85 -14.85
N MET A 405 4.29 10.80 -14.27
CA MET A 405 3.05 11.06 -15.02
C MET A 405 2.94 12.53 -15.46
N ALA A 406 3.34 13.48 -14.62
CA ALA A 406 3.37 14.89 -14.99
C ALA A 406 4.37 15.16 -16.13
N ILE A 407 5.55 14.52 -16.11
CA ILE A 407 6.51 14.57 -17.21
C ILE A 407 5.92 13.99 -18.49
N ALA A 408 5.27 12.83 -18.40
CA ALA A 408 4.61 12.20 -19.55
C ALA A 408 3.49 13.09 -20.11
N GLY A 409 2.70 13.71 -19.23
CA GLY A 409 1.63 14.64 -19.59
C GLY A 409 2.15 15.82 -20.39
N HIS A 410 3.20 16.47 -19.89
CA HIS A 410 3.89 17.54 -20.60
C HIS A 410 4.44 17.07 -21.96
N ALA A 411 5.08 15.90 -22.01
CA ALA A 411 5.72 15.39 -23.22
C ALA A 411 4.75 15.08 -24.36
N ILE A 412 3.53 14.63 -24.05
CA ILE A 412 2.52 14.29 -25.07
C ILE A 412 1.47 15.40 -25.28
N GLY A 413 1.42 16.40 -24.39
CA GLY A 413 0.39 17.44 -24.38
C GLY A 413 -0.93 16.99 -23.75
N ALA A 414 -0.88 16.07 -22.78
CA ALA A 414 -2.05 15.66 -22.00
C ALA A 414 -2.21 16.56 -20.77
N ARG A 415 -3.46 16.92 -20.44
CA ARG A 415 -3.81 17.68 -19.22
C ARG A 415 -4.33 16.80 -18.08
N LYS A 416 -4.67 15.55 -18.39
CA LYS A 416 -5.29 14.64 -17.43
C LYS A 416 -4.65 13.26 -17.50
N GLY A 417 -4.44 12.66 -16.34
CA GLY A 417 -3.96 11.30 -16.19
C GLY A 417 -4.84 10.48 -15.27
N TYR A 418 -4.82 9.17 -15.49
CA TYR A 418 -5.50 8.20 -14.66
C TYR A 418 -4.50 7.17 -14.16
N VAL A 419 -4.53 6.87 -12.87
CA VAL A 419 -3.84 5.71 -12.32
C VAL A 419 -4.89 4.66 -11.98
N HIS A 420 -4.79 3.50 -12.62
CA HIS A 420 -5.63 2.37 -12.32
C HIS A 420 -4.88 1.43 -11.38
N VAL A 421 -5.27 1.38 -10.11
CA VAL A 421 -4.66 0.51 -9.09
C VAL A 421 -5.63 -0.62 -8.79
N ARG A 422 -5.16 -1.87 -8.84
CA ARG A 422 -5.98 -3.04 -8.50
C ARG A 422 -6.58 -2.96 -7.09
N ALA A 423 -7.72 -3.62 -6.89
CA ALA A 423 -8.42 -3.66 -5.60
C ALA A 423 -7.58 -4.30 -4.47
N GLU A 424 -6.70 -5.25 -4.82
CA GLU A 424 -5.89 -6.01 -3.88
C GLU A 424 -4.77 -5.19 -3.23
N TYR A 425 -4.52 -3.95 -3.68
CA TYR A 425 -3.45 -3.09 -3.15
C TYR A 425 -3.98 -1.85 -2.39
N PRO A 426 -4.73 -2.04 -1.28
CA PRO A 426 -5.34 -0.91 -0.55
C PRO A 426 -4.30 0.06 0.03
N LEU A 427 -3.14 -0.45 0.50
CA LEU A 427 -2.05 0.39 1.02
C LEU A 427 -1.43 1.26 -0.08
N ALA A 428 -1.19 0.68 -1.26
CA ALA A 428 -0.65 1.39 -2.41
C ALA A 428 -1.59 2.51 -2.84
N PHE A 429 -2.90 2.22 -2.95
CA PHE A 429 -3.92 3.21 -3.28
C PHE A 429 -3.94 4.36 -2.26
N ALA A 430 -3.95 4.04 -0.96
CA ALA A 430 -3.99 5.04 0.10
C ALA A 430 -2.75 5.95 0.12
N ARG A 431 -1.55 5.38 -0.06
CA ARG A 431 -0.29 6.15 -0.12
C ARG A 431 -0.22 7.02 -1.36
N LEU A 432 -0.60 6.49 -2.52
CA LEU A 432 -0.63 7.25 -3.76
C LEU A 432 -1.65 8.38 -3.71
N ALA A 433 -2.84 8.16 -3.12
CA ALA A 433 -3.84 9.20 -2.91
C ALA A 433 -3.27 10.37 -2.08
N LYS A 434 -2.62 10.07 -0.96
CA LYS A 434 -1.94 11.10 -0.16
C LYS A 434 -0.85 11.82 -0.96
N ALA A 435 -0.07 11.11 -1.76
CA ALA A 435 0.98 11.71 -2.57
C ALA A 435 0.42 12.65 -3.64
N VAL A 436 -0.67 12.27 -4.32
CA VAL A 436 -1.39 13.11 -5.29
C VAL A 436 -1.92 14.38 -4.60
N GLU A 437 -2.58 14.27 -3.45
CA GLU A 437 -3.10 15.44 -2.72
C GLU A 437 -2.00 16.39 -2.25
N LYS A 438 -0.89 15.85 -1.74
CA LYS A 438 0.27 16.66 -1.31
C LYS A 438 0.93 17.35 -2.51
N ALA A 439 1.11 16.64 -3.62
CA ALA A 439 1.67 17.21 -4.84
C ALA A 439 0.75 18.31 -5.43
N ARG A 440 -0.57 18.11 -5.40
CA ARG A 440 -1.55 19.11 -5.82
C ARG A 440 -1.48 20.36 -4.93
N SER A 441 -1.45 20.17 -3.62
CA SER A 441 -1.36 21.26 -2.64
C SER A 441 -0.04 22.05 -2.75
N ALA A 442 1.05 21.39 -3.15
CA ALA A 442 2.35 22.02 -3.41
C ALA A 442 2.49 22.65 -4.81
N GLY A 443 1.45 22.60 -5.65
CA GLY A 443 1.44 23.16 -7.00
C GLY A 443 2.21 22.34 -8.05
N HIS A 444 2.53 21.07 -7.76
CA HIS A 444 3.12 20.15 -8.73
C HIS A 444 2.07 19.48 -9.64
N LEU A 445 0.79 19.52 -9.27
CA LEU A 445 -0.37 19.08 -10.06
C LEU A 445 -1.45 20.16 -10.10
N GLY A 446 -2.44 20.01 -10.99
CA GLY A 446 -3.66 20.81 -11.05
C GLY A 446 -3.74 21.71 -12.28
N GLU A 447 -2.83 22.68 -12.42
CA GLU A 447 -2.93 23.69 -13.50
C GLU A 447 -2.60 23.11 -14.88
N ARG A 448 -1.50 22.37 -15.01
CA ARG A 448 -0.98 21.87 -16.29
C ARG A 448 -1.36 20.41 -16.56
N PHE A 449 -1.31 19.62 -15.51
CA PHE A 449 -1.60 18.20 -15.51
C PHE A 449 -2.17 17.81 -14.15
N ASP A 450 -3.24 17.02 -14.14
CA ASP A 450 -3.81 16.47 -12.91
C ASP A 450 -4.05 14.96 -13.03
N ILE A 451 -4.12 14.30 -11.88
CA ILE A 451 -4.22 12.85 -11.77
C ILE A 451 -5.51 12.48 -11.04
N GLU A 452 -6.26 11.55 -11.63
CA GLU A 452 -7.35 10.84 -10.96
C GLU A 452 -6.95 9.39 -10.67
N LEU A 453 -7.25 8.95 -9.45
CA LEU A 453 -7.08 7.56 -9.05
C LEU A 453 -8.34 6.76 -9.33
N ARG A 454 -8.18 5.55 -9.86
CA ARG A 454 -9.26 4.59 -10.09
C ARG A 454 -8.88 3.27 -9.44
N ALA A 455 -9.73 2.81 -8.52
CA ALA A 455 -9.62 1.45 -7.99
C ALA A 455 -10.15 0.46 -9.03
N GLY A 456 -9.44 -0.65 -9.20
CA GLY A 456 -9.94 -1.82 -9.92
C GLY A 456 -10.96 -2.59 -9.09
N ALA A 457 -11.55 -3.61 -9.71
CA ALA A 457 -12.53 -4.50 -9.08
C ALA A 457 -12.22 -6.00 -9.30
N GLY A 458 -10.93 -6.33 -9.47
CA GLY A 458 -10.39 -7.69 -9.55
C GLY A 458 -10.73 -8.44 -10.83
N ALA A 459 -10.39 -7.84 -11.97
CA ALA A 459 -10.31 -8.52 -13.26
C ALA A 459 -8.85 -8.47 -13.75
N PHE A 460 -8.31 -9.62 -14.16
CA PHE A 460 -6.97 -9.75 -14.73
C PHE A 460 -6.94 -9.41 -16.22
#